data_AF-A0A023FHP5-F1
#
_entry.id   AF-A0A023FHP5-F1
#
_cell.length_a   1.000
_cell.length_b   1.000
_cell.length_c   1.000
_cell.angle_alpha   90.00
_cell.angle_beta   90.00
_cell.angle_gamma   90.00
#
_symmetry.space_group_name_H-M   'P 1'
#
loop_
_entity.id
_entity.type
_entity.pdbx_description
1 polymer ?
#
loop_
_entity_poly.entity_id
_entity_poly.type
_entity_poly.pdbx_seq_one_letter_code
_entity_poly.pdbx_strand_id
1 'polypeptide(L)'
;PLVDYYGACRELPKCLDEEMEDFPRRMREWLFNVMQDLARRHELNEPYKKLEEEAENLQSRQWVNAVIWKFCELDSHPHDRAVSRHELFPLRAPLLSMEHCIAPFLNACDKDDDHTITLKEWGDCLGLEDGEVQDRCAQITA
;
A
#
# COMPACT_ATOMS: atom_id res chain seq x y z
N PRO A 1 -22.68 0.46 -7.95
CA PRO A 1 -22.37 -0.42 -6.80
C PRO A 1 -20.86 -0.65 -6.73
N LEU A 2 -20.20 -0.09 -5.72
CA LEU A 2 -18.79 -0.36 -5.46
C LEU A 2 -18.66 -1.84 -5.04
N VAL A 3 -17.73 -2.56 -5.65
CA VAL A 3 -17.40 -3.92 -5.19
C VAL A 3 -16.39 -3.75 -4.07
N ASP A 4 -16.66 -4.35 -2.90
CA ASP A 4 -15.76 -4.21 -1.72
C ASP A 4 -14.63 -5.23 -1.72
N TYR A 5 -14.84 -6.43 -2.30
CA TYR A 5 -13.82 -7.45 -2.55
C TYR A 5 -14.30 -8.49 -3.59
N TYR A 6 -13.40 -9.29 -4.17
CA TYR A 6 -13.74 -10.39 -5.06
C TYR A 6 -14.13 -11.67 -4.31
N GLY A 7 -15.23 -12.30 -4.70
CA GLY A 7 -15.70 -13.59 -4.16
C GLY A 7 -17.16 -13.56 -3.73
N ALA A 8 -17.59 -14.59 -3.00
CA ALA A 8 -18.93 -14.61 -2.41
C ALA A 8 -19.03 -13.59 -1.26
N CYS A 9 -20.20 -12.96 -1.10
CA CYS A 9 -20.50 -12.15 0.07
C CYS A 9 -20.35 -13.00 1.36
N ARG A 10 -19.55 -12.52 2.30
CA ARG A 10 -19.29 -13.11 3.62
C ARG A 10 -19.29 -11.99 4.65
N GLU A 11 -19.70 -12.32 5.86
CA GLU A 11 -19.59 -11.38 6.98
C GLU A 11 -18.13 -11.34 7.44
N LEU A 12 -17.53 -10.15 7.36
CA LEU A 12 -16.23 -9.88 7.98
C LEU A 12 -16.47 -9.47 9.44
N PRO A 13 -15.67 -9.97 10.40
CA PRO A 13 -15.74 -9.50 11.78
C PRO A 13 -15.37 -8.02 11.88
N LYS A 14 -15.63 -7.41 13.04
CA LYS A 14 -15.12 -6.05 13.31
C LYS A 14 -13.61 -6.10 13.56
N CYS A 15 -12.89 -5.09 13.08
CA CYS A 15 -11.49 -4.89 13.45
C CYS A 15 -11.44 -4.40 14.91
N LEU A 16 -10.70 -5.12 15.75
CA LEU A 16 -10.49 -4.75 17.14
C LEU A 16 -9.45 -3.63 17.23
N ASP A 17 -9.54 -2.82 18.28
CA ASP A 17 -8.60 -1.70 18.48
C ASP A 17 -7.14 -2.19 18.57
N GLU A 18 -6.92 -3.31 19.26
CA GLU A 18 -5.60 -3.98 19.36
C GLU A 18 -5.07 -4.49 18.01
N GLU A 19 -5.96 -4.90 17.11
CA GLU A 19 -5.57 -5.31 15.75
C GLU A 19 -5.20 -4.08 14.93
N MET A 20 -5.98 -3.00 15.05
CA MET A 20 -5.75 -1.74 14.34
C MET A 20 -4.45 -1.05 14.77
N GLU A 21 -4.07 -1.13 16.05
CA GLU A 21 -2.80 -0.59 16.55
C GLU A 21 -1.58 -1.23 15.86
N ASP A 22 -1.63 -2.54 15.57
CA ASP A 22 -0.54 -3.28 14.94
C ASP A 22 -0.64 -3.33 13.40
N PHE A 23 -1.81 -3.02 12.86
CA PHE A 23 -2.13 -3.16 11.44
C PHE A 23 -1.21 -2.32 10.51
N PRO A 24 -0.94 -1.03 10.77
CA PRO A 24 -0.02 -0.21 9.96
C PRO A 24 1.35 -0.85 9.75
N ARG A 25 1.96 -1.32 10.85
CA ARG A 25 3.28 -1.94 10.85
C ARG A 25 3.27 -3.23 10.03
N ARG A 26 2.29 -4.09 10.26
CA ARG A 26 2.14 -5.36 9.53
C ARG A 26 1.88 -5.15 8.05
N MET A 27 1.07 -4.15 7.69
CA MET A 27 0.80 -3.80 6.30
C MET A 27 2.10 -3.38 5.59
N ARG A 28 2.89 -2.51 6.20
CA ARG A 28 4.20 -2.08 5.67
C ARG A 28 5.19 -3.23 5.50
N GLU A 29 5.29 -4.10 6.49
CA GLU A 29 6.13 -5.31 6.42
C GLU A 29 5.65 -6.26 5.33
N TRP A 30 4.34 -6.44 5.21
CA TRP A 30 3.73 -7.25 4.16
C TRP A 30 4.06 -6.70 2.77
N LEU A 31 3.92 -5.39 2.53
CA LEU A 31 4.25 -4.76 1.25
C LEU A 31 5.69 -5.04 0.82
N PHE A 32 6.64 -4.90 1.74
CA PHE A 32 8.05 -5.21 1.47
C PHE A 32 8.26 -6.68 1.12
N ASN A 33 7.64 -7.60 1.85
CA ASN A 33 7.75 -9.03 1.56
C ASN A 33 7.15 -9.38 0.19
N VAL A 34 6.03 -8.77 -0.19
CA VAL A 34 5.44 -8.93 -1.52
C VAL A 34 6.40 -8.40 -2.59
N MET A 35 6.98 -7.22 -2.39
CA MET A 35 7.95 -6.64 -3.32
C MET A 35 9.14 -7.58 -3.55
N GLN A 36 9.73 -8.12 -2.48
CA GLN A 36 10.80 -9.11 -2.57
C GLN A 36 10.36 -10.39 -3.29
N ASP A 37 9.16 -10.90 -2.98
CA ASP A 37 8.64 -12.12 -3.61
C ASP A 37 8.45 -11.93 -5.12
N LEU A 38 7.91 -10.79 -5.54
CA LEU A 38 7.76 -10.43 -6.95
C LEU A 38 9.12 -10.28 -7.63
N ALA A 39 10.11 -9.65 -6.97
CA ALA A 39 11.46 -9.52 -7.48
C ALA A 39 12.12 -10.90 -7.68
N ARG A 40 12.05 -11.77 -6.68
CA ARG A 40 12.57 -13.15 -6.71
C ARG A 40 11.94 -14.02 -7.80
N ARG A 41 10.65 -13.81 -8.09
CA ARG A 41 9.93 -14.54 -9.15
C ARG A 41 10.09 -13.93 -10.54
N HIS A 42 10.83 -12.83 -10.65
CA HIS A 42 10.96 -12.04 -11.89
C HIS A 42 9.63 -11.47 -12.41
N GLU A 43 8.67 -11.21 -11.51
CA GLU A 43 7.35 -10.65 -11.80
C GLU A 43 7.28 -9.14 -11.53
N LEU A 44 8.30 -8.57 -10.86
CA LEU A 44 8.42 -7.14 -10.64
C LEU A 44 8.99 -6.45 -11.89
N ASN A 45 8.39 -5.35 -12.35
CA ASN A 45 8.91 -4.62 -13.53
C ASN A 45 10.32 -4.03 -13.26
N GLU A 46 11.13 -3.91 -14.32
CA GLU A 46 12.53 -3.42 -14.23
C GLU A 46 12.72 -2.11 -13.43
N PRO A 47 11.87 -1.07 -13.57
CA PRO A 47 12.04 0.14 -12.77
C PRO A 47 11.82 -0.09 -11.27
N TYR A 48 10.92 -1.00 -10.90
CA TYR A 48 10.65 -1.37 -9.51
C TYR A 48 11.70 -2.32 -8.94
N LYS A 49 12.36 -3.14 -9.77
CA LYS A 49 13.51 -3.96 -9.34
C LYS A 49 14.65 -3.09 -8.79
N LYS A 50 14.95 -1.96 -9.43
CA LYS A 50 15.99 -1.04 -8.94
C LYS A 50 15.66 -0.44 -7.57
N LEU A 51 14.38 -0.20 -7.28
CA LEU A 51 13.94 0.23 -5.96
C LEU A 51 14.10 -0.86 -4.91
N GLU A 52 13.86 -2.12 -5.30
CA GLU A 52 14.03 -3.28 -4.44
C GLU A 52 15.53 -3.51 -4.12
N GLU A 53 16.41 -3.43 -5.11
CA GLU A 53 17.86 -3.49 -4.93
C GLU A 53 18.36 -2.36 -3.99
N GLU A 54 17.83 -1.14 -4.11
CA GLU A 54 18.15 -0.02 -3.20
C GLU A 54 17.70 -0.34 -1.75
N ALA A 55 16.54 -0.98 -1.59
CA ALA A 55 15.98 -1.36 -0.30
C ALA A 55 16.79 -2.46 0.41
N GLU A 56 17.35 -3.43 -0.32
CA GLU A 56 18.23 -4.46 0.27
C GLU A 56 19.56 -3.86 0.77
N ASN A 57 20.09 -2.85 0.07
CA ASN A 57 21.38 -2.24 0.40
C ASN A 57 21.29 -1.22 1.55
N LEU A 58 20.12 -0.61 1.75
CA LEU A 58 19.89 0.41 2.78
C LEU A 58 18.66 0.05 3.60
N GLN A 59 18.88 -0.57 4.77
CA GLN A 59 17.80 -0.99 5.67
C GLN A 59 16.85 0.16 6.07
N SER A 60 17.33 1.41 6.11
CA SER A 60 16.50 2.59 6.36
C SER A 60 15.52 2.92 5.22
N ARG A 61 15.74 2.39 4.01
CA ARG A 61 14.90 2.62 2.82
C ARG A 61 13.97 1.46 2.51
N GLN A 62 14.12 0.31 3.20
CA GLN A 62 13.39 -0.92 2.85
C GLN A 62 11.87 -0.72 2.87
N TRP A 63 11.37 -0.01 3.89
CA TRP A 63 9.95 0.28 4.02
C TRP A 63 9.51 1.40 3.08
N VAL A 64 10.31 2.46 2.98
CA VAL A 64 10.01 3.63 2.13
C VAL A 64 9.83 3.23 0.67
N ASN A 65 10.76 2.42 0.14
CA ASN A 65 10.73 2.00 -1.26
C ASN A 65 9.54 1.08 -1.56
N ALA A 66 9.20 0.17 -0.64
CA ALA A 66 8.03 -0.70 -0.78
C ALA A 66 6.72 0.11 -0.75
N VAL A 67 6.64 1.11 0.13
CA VAL A 67 5.49 2.03 0.23
C VAL A 67 5.33 2.85 -1.05
N ILE A 68 6.42 3.43 -1.58
CA ILE A 68 6.42 4.18 -2.84
C ILE A 68 6.03 3.26 -4.00
N TRP A 69 6.67 2.10 -4.14
CA TRP A 69 6.36 1.13 -5.19
C TRP A 69 4.87 0.81 -5.20
N LYS A 70 4.30 0.45 -4.05
CA LYS A 70 2.90 0.06 -4.00
C LYS A 70 1.98 1.21 -4.36
N PHE A 71 2.29 2.42 -3.90
CA PHE A 71 1.52 3.61 -4.25
C PHE A 71 1.51 3.84 -5.76
N CYS A 72 2.69 3.85 -6.40
CA CYS A 72 2.81 4.06 -7.84
C CYS A 72 2.19 2.95 -8.69
N GLU A 73 2.12 1.73 -8.16
CA GLU A 73 1.42 0.61 -8.81
C GLU A 73 -0.11 0.80 -8.77
N LEU A 74 -0.64 1.33 -7.67
CA LEU A 74 -2.07 1.54 -7.48
C LEU A 74 -2.58 2.79 -8.22
N ASP A 75 -1.85 3.91 -8.13
CA ASP A 75 -2.10 5.16 -8.88
C ASP A 75 -1.83 4.91 -10.37
N SER A 76 -2.85 4.44 -11.09
CA SER A 76 -2.69 3.97 -12.47
C SER A 76 -3.67 4.59 -13.44
N HIS A 77 -4.91 4.91 -13.02
CA HIS A 77 -5.95 5.37 -13.92
C HIS A 77 -6.94 6.32 -13.23
N PRO A 78 -6.75 7.65 -13.35
CA PRO A 78 -5.61 8.34 -13.96
C PRO A 78 -4.37 8.37 -13.04
N HIS A 79 -3.19 8.60 -13.61
CA HIS A 79 -2.00 8.95 -12.82
C HIS A 79 -2.14 10.38 -12.28
N ASP A 80 -2.79 10.55 -11.13
CA ASP A 80 -3.12 11.85 -10.54
C ASP A 80 -2.47 12.10 -9.17
N ARG A 81 -1.59 11.19 -8.73
CA ARG A 81 -0.89 11.23 -7.44
C ARG A 81 -1.82 11.07 -6.23
N ALA A 82 -2.99 10.47 -6.45
CA ALA A 82 -3.91 10.06 -5.41
C ALA A 82 -4.43 8.66 -5.74
N VAL A 83 -4.62 7.82 -4.73
CA VAL A 83 -5.18 6.49 -4.94
C VAL A 83 -6.64 6.51 -4.56
N SER A 84 -7.52 6.32 -5.55
CA SER A 84 -8.96 6.28 -5.34
C SER A 84 -9.40 4.97 -4.66
N ARG A 85 -10.63 4.95 -4.12
CA ARG A 85 -11.25 3.70 -3.60
C ARG A 85 -11.28 2.56 -4.63
N HIS A 86 -11.38 2.88 -5.93
CA HIS A 86 -11.39 1.87 -6.97
C HIS A 86 -9.99 1.28 -7.18
N GLU A 87 -8.96 2.11 -7.12
CA GLU A 87 -7.56 1.67 -7.23
C GLU A 87 -7.07 0.93 -5.99
N LEU A 88 -7.63 1.20 -4.81
CA LEU A 88 -7.37 0.43 -3.57
C LEU A 88 -7.94 -0.98 -3.60
N PHE A 89 -8.80 -1.30 -4.57
CA PHE A 89 -9.50 -2.57 -4.62
C PHE A 89 -8.61 -3.82 -4.60
N PRO A 90 -7.44 -3.88 -5.28
CA PRO A 90 -6.52 -5.00 -5.19
C PRO A 90 -5.97 -5.23 -3.77
N LEU A 91 -5.89 -4.20 -2.93
CA LEU A 91 -5.47 -4.35 -1.53
C LEU A 91 -6.56 -5.01 -0.68
N ARG A 92 -7.84 -4.85 -1.05
CA ARG A 92 -8.99 -5.44 -0.35
C ARG A 92 -9.27 -6.89 -0.76
N ALA A 93 -8.46 -7.46 -1.65
CA ALA A 93 -8.62 -8.84 -2.07
C ALA A 93 -8.39 -9.82 -0.88
N PRO A 94 -9.11 -10.97 -0.81
CA PRO A 94 -9.15 -11.89 0.36
C PRO A 94 -7.85 -12.61 0.77
N LEU A 95 -6.66 -12.12 0.40
CA LEU A 95 -5.42 -12.87 0.52
C LEU A 95 -4.61 -12.51 1.78
N LEU A 96 -5.14 -11.68 2.68
CA LEU A 96 -4.40 -11.10 3.82
C LEU A 96 -4.95 -11.51 5.19
N SER A 97 -4.02 -11.71 6.13
CA SER A 97 -4.33 -11.78 7.55
C SER A 97 -4.86 -10.42 8.02
N MET A 98 -5.93 -10.42 8.84
CA MET A 98 -6.66 -9.23 9.30
C MET A 98 -7.29 -8.40 8.16
N GLU A 99 -7.80 -9.06 7.13
CA GLU A 99 -8.50 -8.42 6.02
C GLU A 99 -9.66 -7.51 6.45
N HIS A 100 -10.30 -7.81 7.58
CA HIS A 100 -11.36 -7.03 8.16
C HIS A 100 -10.89 -5.66 8.70
N CYS A 101 -9.58 -5.48 8.88
CA CYS A 101 -8.96 -4.21 9.25
C CYS A 101 -8.58 -3.34 8.04
N ILE A 102 -8.51 -3.89 6.81
CA ILE A 102 -8.07 -3.13 5.63
C ILE A 102 -8.99 -1.96 5.34
N ALA A 103 -10.29 -2.20 5.27
CA ALA A 103 -11.27 -1.15 4.98
C ALA A 103 -11.28 -0.03 6.05
N PRO A 104 -11.40 -0.32 7.36
CA PRO A 104 -11.36 0.73 8.37
C PRO A 104 -10.00 1.43 8.45
N PHE A 105 -8.89 0.73 8.19
CA PHE A 105 -7.56 1.34 8.10
C PHE A 105 -7.49 2.36 6.96
N LEU A 106 -7.86 1.97 5.74
CA LEU A 106 -7.83 2.86 4.58
C LEU A 106 -8.74 4.09 4.76
N ASN A 107 -9.90 3.91 5.39
CA ASN A 107 -10.79 5.03 5.72
C ASN A 107 -10.18 5.97 6.78
N ALA A 108 -9.35 5.47 7.68
CA ALA A 108 -8.65 6.30 8.67
C ALA A 108 -7.43 7.03 8.06
N CYS A 109 -6.91 6.55 6.93
CA CYS A 109 -5.81 7.18 6.21
C CYS A 109 -6.24 8.41 5.42
N ASP A 110 -7.48 8.42 4.91
CA ASP A 110 -8.13 9.55 4.26
C ASP A 110 -8.53 10.59 5.33
N LYS A 111 -7.60 11.50 5.66
CA LYS A 111 -7.73 12.41 6.82
C LYS A 111 -8.67 13.57 6.52
N ASP A 112 -8.79 13.97 5.26
CA ASP A 112 -9.64 15.05 4.81
C ASP A 112 -10.98 14.57 4.21
N ASP A 113 -11.22 13.26 4.19
CA ASP A 113 -12.45 12.58 3.75
C ASP A 113 -12.82 12.91 2.30
N ASP A 114 -11.80 13.07 1.44
CA ASP A 114 -11.96 13.35 0.01
C ASP A 114 -12.13 12.07 -0.84
N HIS A 115 -12.09 10.90 -0.18
CA HIS A 115 -12.21 9.55 -0.75
C HIS A 115 -11.03 9.12 -1.62
N THR A 116 -9.91 9.81 -1.51
CA THR A 116 -8.63 9.45 -2.08
C THR A 116 -7.57 9.34 -0.98
N ILE A 117 -6.44 8.74 -1.30
CA ILE A 117 -5.29 8.69 -0.38
C ILE A 117 -4.09 9.22 -1.14
N THR A 118 -3.54 10.34 -0.70
CA THR A 118 -2.30 10.90 -1.25
C THR A 118 -1.08 10.09 -0.79
N LEU A 119 0.06 10.24 -1.48
CA LEU A 119 1.30 9.57 -1.07
C LEU A 119 1.74 9.96 0.35
N LYS A 120 1.44 11.20 0.76
CA LYS A 120 1.73 11.69 2.11
C LYS A 120 0.88 10.95 3.14
N GLU A 121 -0.43 10.92 2.94
CA GLU A 121 -1.34 10.20 3.84
C GLU A 121 -1.00 8.72 3.92
N TRP A 122 -0.71 8.09 2.79
CA TRP A 122 -0.28 6.70 2.72
C TRP A 122 0.97 6.43 3.55
N GLY A 123 2.00 7.28 3.40
CA GLY A 123 3.24 7.21 4.18
C GLY A 123 3.01 7.38 5.68
N ASP A 124 2.27 8.44 6.07
CA ASP A 124 1.90 8.71 7.46
C ASP A 124 1.15 7.51 8.07
N CYS A 125 0.18 6.96 7.34
CA CYS A 125 -0.66 5.88 7.81
C CYS A 125 0.12 4.59 8.04
N LEU A 126 1.21 4.37 7.29
CA LEU A 126 2.12 3.25 7.45
C LEU A 126 3.25 3.54 8.44
N GLY A 127 3.18 4.67 9.16
CA GLY A 127 4.12 5.04 10.22
C GLY A 127 5.53 5.35 9.70
N LEU A 128 5.63 5.95 8.52
CA LEU A 128 6.86 6.57 8.02
C LEU A 128 6.96 8.02 8.49
N GLU A 129 8.17 8.55 8.63
CA GLU A 129 8.38 9.93 9.07
C GLU A 129 8.13 10.94 7.94
N ASP A 130 7.66 12.14 8.32
CA ASP A 130 7.47 13.26 7.41
C ASP A 130 8.77 13.57 6.64
N GLY A 131 8.70 13.50 5.30
CA GLY A 131 9.85 13.77 4.41
C GLY A 131 10.72 12.55 4.06
N GLU A 132 10.47 11.38 4.65
CA GLU A 132 11.10 10.13 4.20
C GLU A 132 10.55 9.68 2.84
N VAL A 133 9.24 9.86 2.64
CA VAL A 133 8.53 9.49 1.43
C VAL A 133 8.59 10.64 0.43
N GLN A 134 9.27 10.40 -0.69
CA GLN A 134 9.36 11.34 -1.81
C GLN A 134 8.66 10.72 -3.02
N ASP A 135 7.83 11.50 -3.71
CA ASP A 135 7.19 11.07 -4.95
C ASP A 135 8.27 10.80 -6.01
N ARG A 136 8.45 9.51 -6.30
CA ARG A 136 9.33 9.01 -7.34
C ARG A 136 8.54 8.35 -8.47
N CYS A 137 7.21 8.37 -8.45
CA CYS A 137 6.39 7.60 -9.38
C CYS A 137 6.73 7.93 -10.83
N ALA A 138 6.78 9.23 -11.18
CA ALA A 138 7.16 9.68 -12.52
C ALA A 138 8.59 9.28 -12.95
N GLN A 139 9.51 9.03 -12.02
CA GLN A 139 10.87 8.58 -12.34
C GLN A 139 10.93 7.06 -12.54
N ILE A 140 10.00 6.32 -11.92
CA ILE A 140 9.92 4.87 -11.94
C ILE A 140 9.06 4.41 -13.13
N THR A 141 8.01 5.14 -13.49
CA THR A 141 7.07 4.76 -14.56
C THR A 141 7.40 5.38 -15.92
N ALA A 142 8.48 6.17 -16.02
CA ALA A 142 9.00 6.74 -17.27
C ALA A 142 9.79 5.73 -18.11
#